data_AF-A0A4V1PHC7-F1
#
_entry.id   AF-A0A4V1PHC7-F1
#
_cell.length_a   1.000
_cell.length_b   1.000
_cell.length_c   1.000
_cell.angle_alpha   90.00
_cell.angle_beta   90.00
_cell.angle_gamma   90.00
#
_symmetry.space_group_name_H-M   'P 1'
#
loop_
_entity.id
_entity.type
_entity.pdbx_description
1 polymer ?
#
loop_
_entity_poly.entity_id
_entity_poly.type
_entity_poly.pdbx_seq_one_letter_code
_entity_poly.pdbx_strand_id
1 'polypeptide(L)' 'MSETLIVNYLIKGRVKMNVEELVQKAKDLIGEGNVEHAQQFIEEHKDELGEHYHKITALLADTTTDGLFDKIKGLFQ' A
#
# COMPACT_ATOMS: atom_id res chain seq x y z
N MET A 1 -25.37 9.08 -23.57
CA MET A 1 -24.37 9.62 -22.62
C MET A 1 -23.59 8.44 -22.08
N SER A 2 -22.36 8.30 -22.55
CA SER A 2 -21.59 7.04 -22.47
C SER A 2 -21.23 6.68 -21.03
N GLU A 3 -21.39 5.39 -20.69
CA GLU A 3 -20.92 4.77 -19.44
C GLU A 3 -19.43 5.07 -19.18
N THR A 4 -18.65 5.31 -20.24
CA THR A 4 -17.25 5.74 -20.19
C THR A 4 -17.04 7.08 -19.47
N LEU A 5 -17.98 8.03 -19.55
CA LEU A 5 -17.87 9.30 -18.82
C LEU A 5 -18.13 9.12 -17.33
N ILE A 6 -19.02 8.19 -16.93
CA ILE A 6 -19.33 7.91 -15.53
C ILE A 6 -18.13 7.25 -14.85
N VAL A 7 -17.51 6.26 -15.53
CA VAL A 7 -16.30 5.60 -15.04
C VAL A 7 -15.13 6.58 -14.93
N ASN A 8 -14.95 7.47 -15.92
CA ASN A 8 -13.89 8.48 -15.87
C ASN A 8 -14.14 9.56 -14.79
N TYR A 9 -15.40 9.93 -14.51
CA TYR A 9 -15.73 10.88 -13.44
C TYR A 9 -15.63 10.26 -12.03
N LEU A 10 -15.86 8.95 -11.88
CA LEU A 10 -15.61 8.21 -10.64
C LEU A 10 -14.11 8.08 -10.34
N ILE A 11 -13.27 7.89 -11.37
CA ILE A 11 -11.81 7.83 -11.21
C ILE A 11 -11.20 9.23 -10.99
N LYS A 12 -11.75 10.28 -11.63
CA LYS A 12 -11.31 11.68 -11.47
C LYS A 12 -11.92 12.42 -10.28
N GLY A 13 -12.96 11.86 -9.67
CA GLY A 13 -13.72 12.47 -8.59
C GLY A 13 -13.09 12.26 -7.23
N ARG A 14 -12.07 13.05 -6.90
CA ARG A 14 -11.59 13.27 -5.52
C ARG A 14 -11.14 12.01 -4.78
N VAL A 15 -9.86 11.66 -4.94
CA VAL A 15 -9.09 11.30 -3.76
C VAL A 15 -8.00 12.34 -3.58
N LYS A 16 -8.31 13.34 -2.77
CA LYS A 16 -7.28 13.91 -1.92
C LYS A 16 -6.86 12.71 -1.07
N MET A 17 -5.79 11.98 -1.45
CA MET A 17 -5.37 10.76 -0.76
C MET A 17 -5.31 11.10 0.72
N ASN A 18 -6.30 10.60 1.45
CA ASN A 18 -6.39 10.80 2.88
C ASN A 18 -5.51 9.73 3.50
N VAL A 19 -5.07 9.97 4.73
CA VAL A 19 -4.23 9.03 5.48
C VAL A 19 -4.74 7.58 5.39
N GLU A 20 -6.05 7.38 5.44
CA GLU A 20 -6.68 6.06 5.31
C GLU A 20 -6.39 5.35 3.99
N GLU A 21 -6.39 6.04 2.84
CA GLU A 21 -6.09 5.43 1.54
C GLU A 21 -4.60 5.07 1.43
N LEU A 22 -3.72 5.93 1.94
CA LEU A 22 -2.28 5.66 2.03
C LEU A 22 -2.03 4.43 2.91
N VAL A 23 -2.72 4.33 4.05
CA VAL A 23 -2.66 3.17 4.93
C VAL A 23 -3.13 1.91 4.19
N GLN A 24 -4.25 1.99 3.48
CA GLN A 24 -4.84 0.86 2.80
C GLN A 24 -3.93 0.35 1.69
N LYS A 25 -3.39 1.25 0.86
CA LYS A 25 -2.48 0.92 -0.23
C LYS A 25 -1.17 0.34 0.26
N ALA A 26 -0.62 0.87 1.35
CA ALA A 26 0.55 0.29 1.98
C ALA A 26 0.30 -1.13 2.53
N LYS A 27 -0.85 -1.36 3.17
CA LYS A 27 -1.24 -2.71 3.63
C LYS A 27 -1.46 -3.69 2.48
N ASP A 28 -2.06 -3.24 1.39
CA ASP A 28 -2.23 -4.05 0.17
C ASP A 28 -0.86 -4.48 -0.37
N LEU A 29 0.07 -3.54 -0.54
CA LEU A 29 1.43 -3.83 -1.00
C LEU A 29 2.16 -4.82 -0.07
N ILE A 30 1.99 -4.71 1.25
CA ILE A 30 2.53 -5.69 2.22
C ILE A 30 1.88 -7.06 2.02
N GLY A 31 0.55 -7.11 1.92
CA GLY A 31 -0.22 -8.35 1.77
C GLY A 31 0.02 -9.07 0.44
N GLU A 32 0.28 -8.32 -0.62
CA GLU A 32 0.67 -8.84 -1.94
C GLU A 32 2.11 -9.38 -1.95
N GLY A 33 2.87 -9.23 -0.86
CA GLY A 33 4.29 -9.60 -0.82
C GLY A 33 5.16 -8.63 -1.61
N ASN A 34 4.69 -7.42 -1.87
CA ASN A 34 5.45 -6.36 -2.52
C ASN A 34 6.04 -5.41 -1.47
N VAL A 35 6.80 -5.98 -0.54
CA VAL A 35 7.38 -5.32 0.63
C VAL A 35 8.31 -4.17 0.21
N GLU A 36 9.08 -4.30 -0.87
CA GLU A 36 9.92 -3.20 -1.38
C GLU A 36 9.08 -1.96 -1.75
N HIS A 37 8.00 -2.15 -2.53
CA HIS A 37 7.11 -1.06 -2.91
C HIS A 37 6.32 -0.53 -1.72
N ALA A 38 5.88 -1.40 -0.81
CA ALA A 38 5.21 -0.98 0.42
C ALA A 38 6.12 -0.07 1.24
N GLN A 39 7.38 -0.47 1.45
CA GLN A 39 8.34 0.29 2.24
C GLN A 39 8.58 1.67 1.65
N GLN A 40 8.87 1.76 0.35
CA GLN A 40 9.06 3.03 -0.34
C GLN A 40 7.80 3.91 -0.25
N PHE A 41 6.62 3.31 -0.47
CA PHE A 41 5.35 4.03 -0.42
C PHE A 41 5.08 4.60 0.98
N ILE A 42 5.31 3.82 2.03
CA ILE A 42 5.12 4.25 3.43
C ILE A 42 6.13 5.34 3.80
N GLU A 43 7.40 5.24 3.35
CA GLU A 43 8.43 6.26 3.58
C GLU A 43 8.15 7.58 2.86
N GLU A 44 7.74 7.52 1.59
CA GLU A 44 7.37 8.71 0.81
C GLU A 44 6.16 9.43 1.40
N HIS A 45 5.22 8.67 1.96
CA HIS A 45 4.01 9.19 2.58
C HIS A 45 4.08 9.27 4.11
N LYS A 46 5.26 9.16 4.74
CA LYS A 46 5.39 9.14 6.21
C LYS A 46 4.84 10.39 6.89
N ASP A 47 5.06 11.55 6.28
CA ASP A 47 4.61 12.85 6.77
C ASP A 47 3.09 12.98 6.72
N GLU A 48 2.46 12.32 5.73
CA GLU A 48 1.00 12.22 5.62
C GLU A 48 0.46 11.15 6.56
N LEU A 49 1.12 10.00 6.66
CA LEU A 49 0.70 8.85 7.47
C LEU A 49 0.80 9.10 8.97
N GLY A 50 1.72 9.96 9.42
CA GLY A 50 1.87 10.35 10.83
C GLY A 50 1.98 9.14 11.75
N GLU A 51 1.05 8.99 12.71
CA GLU A 51 1.03 7.83 13.62
C GLU A 51 0.82 6.48 12.91
N HIS A 52 0.11 6.45 11.78
CA HIS A 52 -0.14 5.21 11.07
C HIS A 52 1.10 4.66 10.38
N TYR A 53 2.05 5.53 10.01
CA TYR A 53 3.34 5.13 9.44
C TYR A 53 3.98 4.06 10.30
N HIS A 54 4.09 4.32 11.61
CA HIS A 54 4.76 3.41 12.53
C HIS A 54 4.07 2.06 12.63
N LYS A 55 2.72 2.05 12.57
CA LYS A 55 1.91 0.83 12.59
C LYS A 55 2.10 -0.02 11.33
N ILE A 56 2.16 0.62 10.17
CA ILE A 56 2.31 -0.08 8.89
C ILE A 56 3.76 -0.52 8.69
N THR A 57 4.74 0.31 9.04
CA THR A 57 6.16 -0.07 9.05
C THR A 57 6.44 -1.21 10.01
N ALA A 58 5.78 -1.27 11.17
CA ALA A 58 5.88 -2.42 12.08
C ALA A 58 5.31 -3.70 11.44
N LEU A 59 4.13 -3.62 10.81
CA LEU A 59 3.53 -4.75 10.07
C LEU A 59 4.41 -5.22 8.89
N LEU A 60 4.97 -4.27 8.16
CA LEU A 60 5.92 -4.51 7.09
C LEU A 60 7.16 -5.22 7.63
N ALA A 61 7.82 -4.64 8.64
CA ALA A 61 9.01 -5.21 9.24
C ALA A 61 8.75 -6.62 9.77
N ASP A 62 7.62 -6.85 10.44
CA ASP A 62 7.19 -8.18 10.89
C ASP A 62 7.08 -9.15 9.70
N THR A 63 6.43 -8.73 8.61
CA THR A 63 6.28 -9.50 7.36
C THR A 63 7.62 -9.79 6.66
N THR A 64 8.60 -8.88 6.72
CA THR A 64 9.94 -9.05 6.14
C THR A 64 10.85 -9.90 7.03
N THR A 65 10.72 -9.78 8.34
CA THR A 65 11.53 -10.52 9.32
C THR A 65 11.06 -11.94 9.50
N ASP A 66 9.76 -12.19 9.31
CA ASP A 66 9.23 -13.55 9.24
C ASP A 66 9.56 -14.10 7.85
N GLY A 67 10.10 -15.33 7.76
CA GLY A 67 10.54 -15.98 6.51
C GLY A 67 9.44 -16.21 5.45
N LEU A 68 8.28 -15.57 5.62
CA LEU A 68 7.17 -15.44 4.70
C LEU A 68 7.61 -14.83 3.35
N PHE A 69 8.46 -13.81 3.36
CA PHE A 69 8.96 -13.21 2.12
C PHE A 69 9.82 -14.20 1.31
N ASP A 70 10.69 -14.95 1.99
CA ASP A 70 11.52 -15.99 1.38
C ASP A 70 10.66 -17.12 0.78
N LYS A 71 9.56 -17.46 1.47
CA LYS A 71 8.56 -18.42 1.01
C LYS A 71 7.79 -17.96 -0.22
N ILE A 72 7.39 -16.69 -0.28
CA ILE A 72 6.66 -16.12 -1.43
C ILE A 72 7.60 -15.97 -2.63
N LYS A 73 8.84 -15.54 -2.40
CA LYS A 73 9.86 -15.44 -3.44
C LYS A 73 10.19 -16.82 -4.04
N GLY A 74 10.24 -17.86 -3.21
CA GLY A 74 10.41 -19.25 -3.67
C GLY A 74 9.23 -19.83 -4.45
N LEU A 75 8.05 -19.18 -4.44
CA LEU A 75 6.86 -19.61 -5.19
C LEU A 75 6.71 -18.88 -6.54
N PHE A 76 7.35 -17.73 -6.73
CA PHE A 76 7.34 -16.97 -7.98
C PHE A 76 8.64 -17.11 -8.81
N GLN A 77 9.57 -17.98 -8.37
CA GLN A 77 10.82 -18.30 -9.09
C GLN A 77 10.65 -19.47 -10.08
#